data_AF-A0AA37T7U6-F1
#
_entry.id   AF-A0AA37T7U6-F1
#
_cell.length_a   1.000
_cell.length_b   1.000
_cell.length_c   1.000
_cell.angle_alpha   90.00
_cell.angle_beta   90.00
_cell.angle_gamma   90.00
#
_symmetry.space_group_name_H-M   'P 1'
#
loop_
_entity.id
_entity.type
_entity.pdbx_description
1 polymer ?
#
loop_
_entity_poly.entity_id
_entity_poly.type
_entity_poly.pdbx_seq_one_letter_code
_entity_poly.pdbx_strand_id
1 'polypeptide(L)'
;MERLKHQNRSFNRSNELQKHLESIGLTDTPQNNKFIREHLLDVGKQVTPDNRVWVPSVIEGPKGKLKVESTWKVLDNGKSYLSTIKFIPMEKK
;
A
#
# COMPACT_ATOMS: atom_id res chain seq x y z
N MET A 1 -8.64 1.30 27.01
CA MET A 1 -8.80 2.57 26.25
C MET A 1 -7.94 2.63 24.98
N GLU A 2 -6.74 2.05 24.91
CA GLU A 2 -5.85 2.18 23.74
C GLU A 2 -6.26 1.36 22.50
N ARG A 3 -6.85 0.17 22.67
CA ARG A 3 -7.28 -0.69 21.54
C ARG A 3 -8.36 -0.05 20.67
N LEU A 4 -9.30 0.67 21.28
CA LEU A 4 -10.39 1.38 20.59
C LEU A 4 -9.87 2.55 19.74
N LYS A 5 -8.87 3.29 20.25
CA LYS A 5 -8.21 4.37 19.50
C LYS A 5 -7.41 3.85 18.30
N HIS A 6 -6.78 2.69 18.43
CA HIS A 6 -6.05 2.04 17.33
C HIS A 6 -6.99 1.56 16.21
N GLN A 7 -8.11 0.92 16.55
CA GLN A 7 -9.11 0.49 15.56
C GLN A 7 -9.71 1.67 14.79
N ASN A 8 -10.01 2.78 15.48
CA ASN A 8 -10.60 3.96 14.85
C ASN A 8 -9.60 4.65 13.87
N ARG A 9 -8.31 4.74 14.23
CA ARG A 9 -7.27 5.25 13.30
C ARG A 9 -7.08 4.35 12.08
N SER A 10 -7.11 3.03 12.25
CA SER A 10 -6.98 2.11 11.12
C SER A 10 -8.18 2.22 10.17
N PHE A 11 -9.39 2.36 10.71
CA PHE A 11 -10.60 2.51 9.90
C PHE A 11 -10.62 3.83 9.11
N ASN A 12 -10.26 4.95 9.75
CA ASN A 12 -10.21 6.25 9.08
C ASN A 12 -9.19 6.25 7.93
N ARG A 13 -8.01 5.64 8.15
CA ARG A 13 -7.00 5.44 7.12
C ARG A 13 -7.49 4.58 5.96
N SER A 14 -8.20 3.47 6.21
CA SER A 14 -8.71 2.63 5.12
C SER A 14 -9.65 3.39 4.19
N ASN A 15 -10.49 4.29 4.73
CA ASN A 15 -11.39 5.11 3.94
C ASN A 15 -10.63 6.16 3.10
N GLU A 16 -9.58 6.77 3.65
CA GLU A 16 -8.69 7.66 2.90
C GLU A 16 -7.91 6.92 1.79
N LEU A 17 -7.44 5.69 2.07
CA LEU A 17 -6.73 4.86 1.09
C LEU A 17 -7.63 4.52 -0.10
N GLN A 18 -8.90 4.19 0.15
CA GLN A 18 -9.88 3.93 -0.90
C GLN A 18 -10.06 5.17 -1.80
N LYS A 19 -10.25 6.34 -1.20
CA LYS A 19 -10.40 7.60 -1.96
C LYS A 19 -9.19 7.92 -2.83
N HIS A 20 -7.97 7.65 -2.34
CA HIS A 20 -6.74 7.86 -3.13
C HIS A 20 -6.66 6.93 -4.35
N LEU A 21 -7.05 5.66 -4.19
CA LEU A 21 -7.11 4.71 -5.31
C LEU A 21 -8.19 5.11 -6.33
N GLU A 22 -9.37 5.52 -5.86
CA GLU A 22 -10.45 6.00 -6.72
C GLU A 22 -10.04 7.26 -7.50
N SER A 23 -9.26 8.16 -6.89
CA SER A 23 -8.74 9.37 -7.53
C SER A 23 -7.87 9.06 -8.76
N ILE A 24 -7.06 8.00 -8.71
CA ILE A 24 -6.28 7.54 -9.87
C ILE A 24 -7.07 6.61 -10.81
N GLY A 25 -8.36 6.39 -10.55
CA GLY A 25 -9.25 5.56 -11.36
C GLY A 25 -9.13 4.06 -11.07
N LEU A 26 -8.53 3.68 -9.94
CA LEU A 26 -8.53 2.31 -9.43
C LEU A 26 -9.66 2.15 -8.40
N THR A 27 -10.89 1.99 -8.90
CA THR A 27 -12.05 1.67 -8.06
C THR A 27 -11.95 0.27 -7.47
N ASP A 28 -12.69 0.00 -6.39
CA ASP A 28 -12.74 -1.32 -5.74
C ASP A 28 -13.42 -2.34 -6.66
N THR A 29 -12.62 -2.96 -7.53
CA THR A 29 -13.04 -4.03 -8.44
C THR A 29 -12.10 -5.21 -8.30
N PRO A 30 -12.56 -6.45 -8.57
CA PRO A 30 -11.71 -7.64 -8.49
C PRO A 30 -10.43 -7.53 -9.34
N GLN A 31 -10.51 -6.89 -10.51
CA GLN A 31 -9.39 -6.70 -11.42
C GLN A 31 -8.37 -5.71 -10.88
N ASN A 32 -8.81 -4.54 -10.39
CA ASN A 32 -7.92 -3.54 -9.79
C ASN A 32 -7.27 -4.07 -8.50
N ASN A 33 -8.04 -4.80 -7.69
CA ASN A 33 -7.53 -5.42 -6.46
C ASN A 33 -6.48 -6.50 -6.76
N LYS A 34 -6.66 -7.27 -7.84
CA LYS A 34 -5.64 -8.22 -8.31
C LYS A 34 -4.37 -7.47 -8.74
N PHE A 35 -4.51 -6.42 -9.56
CA PHE A 35 -3.39 -5.59 -10.02
C PHE A 35 -2.58 -5.00 -8.86
N ILE A 36 -3.25 -4.36 -7.89
CA ILE A 36 -2.59 -3.79 -6.70
C ILE A 36 -1.89 -4.88 -5.89
N ARG A 37 -2.52 -6.04 -5.73
CA ARG A 37 -1.91 -7.18 -5.02
C ARG A 37 -0.65 -7.67 -5.73
N GLU A 38 -0.71 -7.90 -7.05
CA GLU A 38 0.43 -8.37 -7.84
C GLU A 38 1.59 -7.38 -7.78
N HIS A 39 1.30 -6.08 -7.88
CA HIS A 39 2.29 -5.01 -7.71
C HIS A 39 2.97 -5.06 -6.33
N LEU A 40 2.18 -5.13 -5.26
CA LEU A 40 2.73 -5.20 -3.90
C LEU A 40 3.56 -6.47 -3.70
N LEU A 41 3.09 -7.62 -4.19
CA LEU A 41 3.84 -8.87 -4.12
C LEU A 41 5.18 -8.76 -4.85
N ASP A 42 5.22 -8.09 -6.00
CA ASP A 42 6.46 -7.88 -6.74
C ASP A 42 7.45 -6.99 -6.00
N VAL A 43 6.98 -5.87 -5.43
CA VAL A 43 7.77 -5.03 -4.52
C VAL A 43 8.33 -5.85 -3.37
N GLY A 44 7.50 -6.70 -2.76
CA GLY A 44 7.87 -7.56 -1.63
C GLY A 44 8.99 -8.56 -1.94
N LYS A 45 9.15 -8.98 -3.20
CA LYS A 45 10.28 -9.85 -3.62
C LYS A 45 11.63 -9.15 -3.58
N GLN A 46 11.64 -7.83 -3.74
CA GLN A 46 12.86 -7.02 -3.78
C GLN A 46 13.27 -6.54 -2.38
N VAL A 47 12.44 -6.80 -1.37
CA VAL A 47 12.68 -6.39 0.01
C VAL A 47 13.73 -7.27 0.67
N THR A 48 14.70 -6.63 1.31
CA THR A 48 15.71 -7.27 2.15
C THR A 48 15.52 -6.83 3.61
N PRO A 49 16.15 -7.51 4.58
CA PRO A 49 16.12 -7.09 5.99
C PRO A 49 16.59 -5.65 6.21
N ASP A 50 17.48 -5.16 5.35
CA ASP A 50 18.07 -3.82 5.38
C ASP A 50 17.12 -2.75 4.82
N ASN A 51 16.38 -3.07 3.75
CA ASN A 51 15.48 -2.14 3.06
C ASN A 51 14.00 -2.57 3.15
N ARG A 52 13.52 -2.79 4.39
CA ARG A 52 12.14 -3.27 4.66
C ARG A 52 11.14 -2.20 5.09
N VAL A 53 11.59 -0.98 5.36
CA VAL A 53 10.77 0.09 5.95
C VAL A 53 10.55 1.19 4.93
N TRP A 54 9.30 1.63 4.76
CA TRP A 54 8.90 2.69 3.80
C TRP A 54 9.42 2.47 2.37
N VAL A 55 9.38 1.22 1.89
CA VAL A 55 9.80 0.84 0.54
C VAL A 55 8.90 1.55 -0.48
N PRO A 56 9.46 2.47 -1.29
CA PRO A 56 8.68 3.27 -2.21
C PRO A 56 8.35 2.46 -3.47
N SER A 57 7.14 2.64 -3.97
CA SER A 57 6.71 2.15 -5.27
C SER A 57 5.67 3.11 -5.85
N VAL A 58 5.35 2.98 -7.13
CA VAL A 58 4.35 3.81 -7.80
C VAL A 58 3.32 2.90 -8.43
N ILE A 59 2.05 3.16 -8.16
CA ILE A 59 0.92 2.52 -8.82
C ILE A 59 0.37 3.51 -9.85
N GLU A 60 0.29 3.06 -11.09
CA GLU A 60 -0.26 3.85 -12.20
C GLU A 60 -1.68 3.40 -12.49
N GLY A 61 -2.61 4.34 -12.39
CA GLY A 61 -4.00 4.15 -12.74
C GLY A 61 -4.37 4.97 -13.98
N PRO A 62 -5.55 4.73 -14.57
CA PRO A 62 -5.99 5.41 -15.79
C PRO A 62 -6.14 6.93 -15.64
N LYS A 63 -6.30 7.46 -14.42
CA LYS A 63 -6.46 8.90 -14.17
C LYS A 63 -5.21 9.59 -13.60
N GLY A 64 -4.19 8.82 -13.20
CA GLY A 64 -2.98 9.38 -12.59
C GLY A 64 -2.11 8.32 -11.90
N LYS A 65 -1.14 8.79 -11.12
CA LYS A 65 -0.19 7.94 -10.40
C LYS A 65 -0.31 8.18 -8.90
N LEU A 66 -0.06 7.13 -8.13
CA LEU A 66 -0.09 7.16 -6.67
C LEU A 66 1.22 6.58 -6.14
N LYS A 67 1.91 7.31 -5.28
CA LYS A 67 3.09 6.78 -4.59
C LYS A 67 2.61 5.89 -3.45
N VAL A 68 3.19 4.72 -3.34
CA VAL A 68 2.89 3.74 -2.30
C VAL A 68 4.16 3.49 -1.50
N GLU A 69 4.10 3.74 -0.21
CA GLU A 69 5.18 3.38 0.70
C GLU A 69 4.73 2.20 1.55
N SER A 70 5.51 1.11 1.47
CA SER A 70 5.17 -0.17 2.06
C SER A 70 6.23 -0.59 3.07
N THR A 71 5.80 -1.05 4.24
CA THR A 71 6.68 -1.61 5.26
C THR A 71 6.44 -3.10 5.37
N TRP A 72 7.52 -3.86 5.39
CA TRP A 72 7.54 -5.30 5.28
C TRP A 72 8.25 -5.92 6.48
N LYS A 73 7.86 -7.14 6.82
CA LYS A 73 8.55 -7.99 7.78
C LYS A 73 9.12 -9.18 7.01
N VAL A 74 10.44 -9.33 7.06
CA VAL A 74 11.10 -10.54 6.56
C VAL A 74 11.02 -11.59 7.66
N LEU A 75 10.37 -12.71 7.36
CA LEU A 75 10.23 -13.85 8.26
C LEU A 75 11.48 -14.73 8.21
N ASP A 76 11.72 -15.54 9.23
CA ASP A 76 12.87 -16.48 9.31
C ASP A 76 12.95 -17.46 8.13
N ASN A 77 11.84 -17.73 7.44
CA ASN A 77 11.81 -18.55 6.23
C ASN A 77 12.15 -17.76 4.93
N GLY A 78 12.62 -16.53 5.05
CA GLY A 78 12.95 -15.65 3.94
C GLY A 78 11.75 -15.00 3.23
N LYS A 79 10.51 -15.23 3.67
CA LYS A 79 9.33 -14.62 3.07
C LYS A 79 9.09 -13.20 3.59
N SER A 80 8.74 -12.30 2.69
CA SER A 80 8.33 -10.93 3.02
C SER A 80 6.83 -10.85 3.27
N TYR A 81 6.44 -10.31 4.43
CA TYR A 81 5.04 -10.06 4.81
C TYR A 81 4.76 -8.57 4.88
N LEU A 82 3.71 -8.11 4.20
CA LEU A 82 3.32 -6.71 4.20
C LEU A 82 2.72 -6.31 5.55
N SER A 83 3.36 -5.37 6.25
CA SER A 83 2.94 -4.93 7.58
C SER A 83 2.14 -3.63 7.56
N THR A 84 2.50 -2.67 6.71
CA THR A 84 1.83 -1.36 6.65
C THR A 84 1.98 -0.76 5.26
N ILE A 85 0.93 -0.13 4.77
CA ILE A 85 0.95 0.65 3.52
C ILE A 85 0.50 2.08 3.79
N LYS A 86 1.06 3.01 3.03
CA LYS A 86 0.59 4.37 2.90
C LYS A 86 0.51 4.74 1.44
N PHE A 87 -0.58 5.40 1.07
CA PHE A 87 -0.73 6.02 -0.24
C PHE A 87 -0.50 7.52 -0.12
N ILE A 88 0.44 8.02 -0.92
CA ILE A 88 0.79 9.43 -1.00
C ILE A 88 0.37 9.91 -2.39
N PRO A 89 -0.61 10.84 -2.49
CA PRO A 89 -1.00 11.42 -3.76
C PRO A 89 0.22 12.11 -4.38
N MET A 90 0.52 11.77 -5.64
CA MET A 90 1.51 12.51 -6.42
C MET A 90 0.75 13.63 -7.11
N GLU A 91 0.93 14.87 -6.66
CA GLU A 91 0.34 16.02 -7.32
C GLU A 91 0.79 16.05 -8.80
N LYS A 92 -0.18 16.26 -9.71
CA LYS A 92 0.14 16.56 -11.10
C LYS A 92 0.79 17.93 -11.11
N LYS A 93 2.10 17.95 -11.36
CA LYS A 93 2.84 19.18 -11.64
C LYS A 93 2.42 19.76 -13.00
#